data_AF-A0A1B6F362-F1
#
_entry.id   AF-A0A1B6F362-F1
#
_cell.length_a   1.000
_cell.length_b   1.000
_cell.length_c   1.000
_cell.angle_alpha   90.00
_cell.angle_beta   90.00
_cell.angle_gamma   90.00
#
_symmetry.space_group_name_H-M   'P 1'
#
loop_
_entity.id
_entity.type
_entity.pdbx_description
1 polymer ?
#
loop_
_entity_poly.entity_id
_entity_poly.type
_entity_poly.pdbx_seq_one_letter_code
_entity_poly.pdbx_strand_id
1 'polypeptide(L)'
;KTKLFPEHLGIENLLMDKDICQLWLQEALYLCDSSLEGVFDASPVLVERVHSCYIVGSLIMVRLAIIGRGVNISVFRDRYNGICKLKQELEDRGVCSTFRREPFVIQVTGEPGIGKSQMAYRNMIHLLQATGLLNGDTNPIYTHPPGAKYWENCNGEPVLFMDDAFVSRSGETFDSEVAALMALKSSALFTPPMAECDRKKKRYAPELIYFHCNKAFPELNNMQSPEAIYRRRDMLWNVSLRFPGRPLSAF
;
A
#
# COMPACT_ATOMS: atom_id res chain seq x y z
N LYS A 1 2.93 32.31 -15.89
CA LYS A 1 4.15 32.46 -15.07
C LYS A 1 3.88 31.79 -13.73
N THR A 2 4.12 30.48 -13.66
CA THR A 2 3.77 29.64 -12.52
C THR A 2 4.82 29.84 -11.43
N LYS A 3 4.40 30.25 -10.23
CA LYS A 3 5.28 30.37 -9.07
C LYS A 3 5.74 28.96 -8.68
N LEU A 4 6.95 28.58 -9.06
CA LEU A 4 7.61 27.38 -8.54
C LEU A 4 7.87 27.58 -7.05
N PHE A 5 7.55 26.55 -6.25
CA PHE A 5 7.81 26.53 -4.82
C PHE A 5 9.33 26.69 -4.55
N PRO A 6 9.75 27.37 -3.47
CA PRO A 6 11.17 27.62 -3.16
C PRO A 6 12.02 26.34 -3.11
N GLU A 7 11.43 25.23 -2.66
CA GLU A 7 12.05 23.91 -2.59
C GLU A 7 12.38 23.33 -3.98
N HIS A 8 11.53 23.61 -4.98
CA HIS A 8 11.80 23.23 -6.37
C HIS A 8 12.91 24.07 -6.99
N LEU A 9 13.03 25.35 -6.61
CA LEU A 9 14.16 26.20 -7.00
C LEU A 9 15.48 25.76 -6.34
N GLY A 10 15.42 25.28 -5.09
CA GLY A 10 16.56 24.73 -4.37
C GLY A 10 17.09 23.43 -5.00
N ILE A 11 16.19 22.53 -5.40
CA ILE A 11 16.53 21.31 -6.15
C ILE A 11 16.99 21.64 -7.58
N GLU A 12 16.41 22.66 -8.22
CA GLU A 12 16.84 23.16 -9.54
C GLU A 12 18.30 23.63 -9.55
N ASN A 13 18.72 24.35 -8.52
CA ASN A 13 20.09 24.85 -8.40
C ASN A 13 21.09 23.73 -8.03
N LEU A 14 20.67 22.74 -7.23
CA LEU A 14 21.49 21.57 -6.89
C LEU A 14 21.83 20.75 -8.15
N LEU A 15 20.87 20.57 -9.06
CA LEU A 15 21.04 19.72 -10.24
C LEU A 15 21.93 20.34 -11.35
N MET A 16 22.38 21.59 -11.19
CA MET A 16 23.41 22.20 -12.05
C MET A 16 24.84 21.89 -11.58
N ASP A 17 24.99 21.22 -10.43
CA ASP A 17 26.28 20.79 -9.93
C ASP A 17 26.70 19.47 -10.60
N LYS A 18 27.88 19.48 -11.24
CA LYS A 18 28.47 18.27 -11.83
C LYS A 18 28.64 17.18 -10.78
N ASP A 19 28.83 17.58 -9.52
CA ASP A 19 29.06 16.69 -8.40
C ASP A 19 27.84 15.81 -8.11
N ILE A 20 26.62 16.33 -8.28
CA ILE A 20 25.39 15.56 -7.99
C ILE A 20 25.11 14.53 -9.08
N CYS A 21 25.32 14.89 -10.35
CA CYS A 21 25.24 13.94 -11.46
C CYS A 21 26.26 12.80 -11.30
N GLN A 22 27.48 13.13 -10.86
CA GLN A 22 28.54 12.16 -10.61
C GLN A 22 28.21 11.26 -9.41
N LEU A 23 27.78 11.82 -8.29
CA LEU A 23 27.38 11.07 -7.10
C LEU A 23 26.22 10.12 -7.39
N TRP A 24 25.20 10.59 -8.11
CA TRP A 24 24.09 9.73 -8.53
C TRP A 24 24.56 8.58 -9.42
N LEU A 25 25.48 8.84 -10.36
CA LEU A 25 25.99 7.81 -11.25
C LEU A 25 26.81 6.75 -10.50
N GLN A 26 27.63 7.16 -9.53
CA GLN A 26 28.38 6.26 -8.66
C GLN A 26 27.45 5.40 -7.79
N GLU A 27 26.41 6.02 -7.22
CA GLU A 27 25.40 5.32 -6.44
C GLU A 27 24.63 4.31 -7.30
N ALA A 28 24.22 4.69 -8.51
CA ALA A 28 23.52 3.80 -9.43
C ALA A 28 24.39 2.61 -9.87
N LEU A 29 25.69 2.83 -10.08
CA LEU A 29 26.64 1.75 -10.39
C LEU A 29 26.80 0.78 -9.22
N TYR A 30 26.94 1.30 -8.01
CA TYR A 30 27.06 0.48 -6.81
C TYR A 30 25.80 -0.36 -6.58
N LEU A 31 24.62 0.26 -6.64
CA LEU A 31 23.35 -0.43 -6.38
C LEU A 31 23.00 -1.48 -7.45
N CYS A 32 23.41 -1.27 -8.70
CA CYS A 32 23.22 -2.24 -9.77
C CYS A 32 24.31 -3.34 -9.84
N ASP A 33 25.23 -3.40 -8.88
CA ASP A 33 26.24 -4.46 -8.82
C ASP A 33 25.59 -5.80 -8.44
N SER A 34 25.83 -6.84 -9.24
CA SER A 34 25.28 -8.18 -9.03
C SER A 34 25.69 -8.81 -7.70
N SER A 35 26.81 -8.38 -7.11
CA SER A 35 27.25 -8.86 -5.79
C SER A 35 26.27 -8.49 -4.66
N LEU A 36 25.43 -7.47 -4.85
CA LEU A 36 24.45 -7.03 -3.86
C LEU A 36 23.11 -7.77 -3.95
N GLU A 37 22.88 -8.59 -4.99
CA GLU A 37 21.56 -9.17 -5.29
C GLU A 37 20.93 -9.92 -4.10
N GLY A 38 21.73 -10.72 -3.38
CA GLY A 38 21.30 -11.44 -2.18
C GLY A 38 21.36 -10.62 -0.89
N VAL A 39 21.97 -9.44 -0.91
CA VAL A 39 22.08 -8.54 0.26
C VAL A 39 20.83 -7.68 0.41
N PHE A 40 20.14 -7.38 -0.70
CA PHE A 40 18.91 -6.58 -0.67
C PHE A 40 17.82 -7.15 0.23
N ASP A 41 17.69 -8.49 0.28
CA ASP A 41 16.70 -9.15 1.12
C ASP A 41 16.97 -8.94 2.64
N ALA A 42 18.24 -8.75 3.01
CA ALA A 42 18.69 -8.58 4.38
C ALA A 42 18.93 -7.12 4.80
N SER A 43 19.01 -6.19 3.84
CA SER A 43 19.39 -4.80 4.09
C SER A 43 18.32 -3.82 3.59
N PRO A 44 17.38 -3.44 4.45
CA PRO A 44 16.37 -2.44 4.14
C PRO A 44 16.95 -1.06 3.78
N VAL A 45 18.13 -0.75 4.31
CA VAL A 45 18.87 0.49 3.98
C VAL A 45 19.28 0.53 2.51
N LEU A 46 19.72 -0.60 1.94
CA LEU A 46 20.08 -0.66 0.51
C LEU A 46 18.83 -0.47 -0.37
N VAL A 47 17.70 -1.00 0.06
CA VAL A 47 16.41 -0.86 -0.63
C VAL A 47 15.97 0.60 -0.64
N GLU A 48 16.04 1.29 0.51
CA GLU A 48 15.76 2.73 0.60
C GLU A 48 16.69 3.56 -0.29
N ARG A 49 17.97 3.17 -0.39
CA ARG A 49 18.92 3.80 -1.33
C ARG A 49 18.52 3.60 -2.78
N VAL A 50 18.02 2.43 -3.17
CA VAL A 50 17.45 2.21 -4.53
C VAL A 50 16.25 3.12 -4.78
N HIS A 51 15.31 3.23 -3.83
CA HIS A 51 14.16 4.14 -3.96
C HIS A 51 14.60 5.60 -4.08
N SER A 52 15.55 6.04 -3.24
CA SER A 52 16.09 7.40 -3.28
C SER A 52 16.81 7.68 -4.59
N CYS A 53 17.63 6.73 -5.05
CA CYS A 53 18.34 6.80 -6.33
C CYS A 53 17.37 6.88 -7.51
N TYR A 54 16.26 6.14 -7.48
CA TYR A 54 15.18 6.22 -8.46
C TYR A 54 14.53 7.61 -8.50
N ILE A 55 14.18 8.18 -7.34
CA ILE A 55 13.55 9.51 -7.25
C ILE A 55 14.50 10.57 -7.83
N VAL A 56 15.74 10.62 -7.34
CA VAL A 56 16.74 11.59 -7.80
C VAL A 56 17.03 11.42 -9.30
N GLY A 57 17.16 10.18 -9.76
CA GLY A 57 17.39 9.87 -11.17
C GLY A 57 16.24 10.32 -12.07
N SER A 58 15.00 10.21 -11.62
CA SER A 58 13.83 10.67 -12.37
C SER A 58 13.86 12.19 -12.58
N LEU A 59 14.27 12.94 -11.54
CA LEU A 59 14.42 14.40 -11.60
C LEU A 59 15.55 14.80 -12.58
N ILE A 60 16.69 14.11 -12.53
CA ILE A 60 17.80 14.31 -13.48
C ILE A 60 17.33 14.04 -14.91
N MET A 61 16.63 12.92 -15.16
CA MET A 61 16.15 12.55 -16.50
C MET A 61 15.16 13.55 -17.09
N VAL A 62 14.23 14.08 -16.29
CA VAL A 62 13.30 15.15 -16.72
C VAL A 62 14.08 16.40 -17.14
N ARG A 63 15.12 16.77 -16.39
CA ARG A 63 15.94 17.95 -16.71
C ARG A 63 16.79 17.74 -17.96
N LEU A 64 17.44 16.59 -18.09
CA LEU A 64 18.23 16.23 -19.26
C LEU A 64 17.39 16.19 -20.55
N ALA A 65 16.08 15.89 -20.45
CA ALA A 65 15.17 15.96 -21.59
C ALA A 65 14.88 17.41 -22.05
N ILE A 66 14.98 18.39 -21.14
CA ILE A 66 14.74 19.81 -21.42
C ILE A 66 16.02 20.51 -21.89
N ILE A 67 17.20 20.08 -21.41
CA ILE A 67 18.50 20.64 -21.82
C ILE A 67 18.81 20.19 -23.25
N GLY A 68 18.58 21.09 -24.21
CA GLY A 68 18.75 20.85 -25.63
C GLY A 68 20.19 20.46 -26.04
N ARG A 69 20.26 19.48 -26.96
CA ARG A 69 21.37 18.99 -27.81
C ARG A 69 22.81 19.30 -27.38
N GLY A 70 23.55 18.25 -27.06
CA GLY A 70 25.03 18.27 -26.93
C GLY A 70 25.57 17.36 -25.83
N VAL A 71 24.73 16.95 -24.88
CA VAL A 71 25.11 16.06 -23.78
C VAL A 71 24.79 14.62 -24.17
N ASN A 72 25.77 13.72 -24.06
CA ASN A 72 25.53 12.29 -24.20
C ASN A 72 24.79 11.76 -22.96
N ILE A 73 23.46 11.70 -23.06
CA ILE A 73 22.57 11.22 -22.00
C ILE A 73 22.42 9.69 -21.99
N SER A 74 23.07 8.96 -22.91
CA SER A 74 22.88 7.50 -23.02
C SER A 74 23.29 6.80 -21.73
N VAL A 75 24.44 7.18 -21.16
CA VAL A 75 24.96 6.58 -19.93
C VAL A 75 24.01 6.79 -18.76
N PHE A 76 23.47 8.01 -18.61
CA PHE A 76 22.48 8.30 -17.56
C PHE A 76 21.19 7.51 -17.76
N ARG A 77 20.68 7.46 -19.00
CA ARG A 77 19.47 6.72 -19.33
C ARG A 77 19.63 5.22 -19.07
N ASP A 78 20.76 4.64 -19.48
CA ASP A 78 21.04 3.22 -19.30
C ASP A 78 21.11 2.85 -17.81
N ARG A 79 21.77 3.69 -17.00
CA ARG A 79 21.82 3.47 -15.55
C ARG A 79 20.48 3.71 -14.87
N TYR A 80 19.73 4.72 -15.29
CA TYR A 80 18.39 4.97 -14.78
C TYR A 80 17.45 3.80 -15.08
N ASN A 81 17.53 3.24 -16.29
CA ASN A 81 16.78 2.05 -16.66
C ASN A 81 17.18 0.83 -15.80
N GLY A 82 18.46 0.68 -15.48
CA GLY A 82 18.95 -0.35 -14.55
C GLY A 82 18.33 -0.20 -13.16
N ILE A 83 18.29 1.02 -12.63
CA ILE A 83 17.65 1.32 -11.34
C ILE A 83 16.13 1.09 -11.40
N CYS A 84 15.46 1.44 -12.50
CA CYS A 84 14.03 1.16 -12.68
C CYS A 84 13.74 -0.34 -12.62
N LYS A 85 14.56 -1.16 -13.31
CA LYS A 85 14.45 -2.62 -13.28
C LYS A 85 14.69 -3.17 -11.88
N LEU A 86 15.78 -2.76 -11.23
CA LEU A 86 16.11 -3.20 -9.88
C LEU A 86 15.01 -2.84 -8.88
N LYS A 87 14.49 -1.61 -8.93
CA LYS A 87 13.35 -1.18 -8.10
C LYS A 87 12.14 -2.09 -8.34
N GLN A 88 11.79 -2.35 -9.59
CA GLN A 88 10.65 -3.20 -9.93
C GLN A 88 10.86 -4.64 -9.43
N GLU A 89 12.06 -5.20 -9.59
CA GLU A 89 12.41 -6.53 -9.07
C GLU A 89 12.36 -6.60 -7.55
N LEU A 90 12.78 -5.54 -6.85
CA LEU A 90 12.67 -5.44 -5.40
C LEU A 90 11.20 -5.33 -4.96
N GLU A 91 10.39 -4.54 -5.66
CA GLU A 91 8.95 -4.43 -5.44
C GLU A 91 8.22 -5.77 -5.69
N ASP A 92 8.61 -6.51 -6.73
CA ASP A 92 8.06 -7.83 -7.04
C ASP A 92 8.49 -8.91 -6.02
N ARG A 93 9.70 -8.78 -5.47
CA ARG A 93 10.15 -9.55 -4.28
C ARG A 93 9.49 -9.06 -2.99
N GLY A 94 8.79 -7.92 -3.06
CA GLY A 94 8.17 -7.20 -1.96
C GLY A 94 9.16 -6.53 -1.01
N VAL A 95 10.44 -6.52 -1.33
CA VAL A 95 11.48 -5.82 -0.58
C VAL A 95 11.34 -4.32 -0.88
N CYS A 96 10.42 -3.66 -0.19
CA CYS A 96 10.22 -2.22 -0.20
C CYS A 96 10.62 -1.66 1.17
N SER A 97 10.98 -0.37 1.22
CA SER A 97 11.60 0.32 2.38
C SER A 97 11.14 -0.19 3.75
N THR A 98 12.09 -0.27 4.67
CA THR A 98 12.12 -0.81 6.04
C THR A 98 10.89 -0.64 6.94
N PHE A 99 9.97 0.25 6.58
CA PHE A 99 8.78 0.56 7.37
C PHE A 99 7.53 0.44 6.50
N ARG A 100 6.86 -0.71 6.62
CA ARG A 100 5.47 -0.80 6.19
C ARG A 100 4.64 0.12 7.07
N ARG A 101 3.98 1.12 6.47
CA ARG A 101 2.97 1.90 7.17
C ARG A 101 1.81 0.98 7.51
N GLU A 102 1.40 1.00 8.77
CA GLU A 102 0.21 0.27 9.18
C GLU A 102 -1.01 0.85 8.48
N PRO A 103 -1.89 0.01 7.90
CA PRO A 103 -3.11 0.49 7.27
C PRO A 103 -4.00 1.17 8.31
N PHE A 104 -4.78 2.14 7.85
CA PHE A 104 -5.91 2.65 8.62
C PHE A 104 -7.06 1.65 8.52
N VAL A 105 -7.68 1.29 9.65
CA VAL A 105 -8.68 0.22 9.72
C VAL A 105 -10.02 0.78 10.17
N ILE A 106 -11.02 0.67 9.30
CA ILE A 106 -12.40 1.09 9.58
C ILE A 106 -13.30 -0.14 9.61
N GLN A 107 -13.91 -0.37 10.77
CA GLN A 107 -15.03 -1.29 10.90
C GLN A 107 -16.35 -0.53 10.75
N VAL A 108 -17.27 -1.06 9.94
CA VAL A 108 -18.65 -0.60 9.89
C VAL A 108 -19.58 -1.68 10.43
N THR A 109 -20.46 -1.28 11.33
CA THR A 109 -21.50 -2.12 11.91
C THR A 109 -22.88 -1.49 11.74
N GLY A 110 -23.93 -2.28 11.92
CA GLY A 110 -25.32 -1.87 11.71
C GLY A 110 -26.19 -3.03 11.28
N GLU A 111 -27.50 -2.82 11.24
CA GLU A 111 -28.45 -3.86 10.85
C GLU A 111 -28.23 -4.33 9.40
N PRO A 112 -28.52 -5.61 9.08
CA PRO A 112 -28.58 -6.09 7.70
C PRO A 112 -29.60 -5.30 6.86
N GLY A 113 -29.35 -5.15 5.56
CA GLY A 113 -30.32 -4.54 4.64
C GLY A 113 -30.41 -3.00 4.66
N ILE A 114 -29.60 -2.30 5.45
CA ILE A 114 -29.59 -0.82 5.49
C ILE A 114 -28.73 -0.16 4.39
N GLY A 115 -28.14 -0.94 3.49
CA GLY A 115 -27.34 -0.44 2.36
C GLY A 115 -25.83 -0.26 2.63
N LYS A 116 -25.27 -0.89 3.67
CA LYS A 116 -23.82 -0.82 4.01
C LYS A 116 -22.92 -1.13 2.81
N SER A 117 -23.11 -2.30 2.17
CA SER A 117 -22.33 -2.73 0.99
C SER A 117 -22.48 -1.80 -0.22
N GLN A 118 -23.66 -1.20 -0.42
CA GLN A 118 -23.89 -0.24 -1.49
C GLN A 118 -23.12 1.07 -1.28
N MET A 119 -22.99 1.51 -0.02
CA MET A 119 -22.25 2.73 0.32
C MET A 119 -20.74 2.52 0.41
N ALA A 120 -20.29 1.29 0.68
CA ALA A 120 -18.89 0.99 0.95
C ALA A 120 -17.94 1.44 -0.16
N TYR A 121 -18.21 1.06 -1.41
CA TYR A 121 -17.37 1.45 -2.56
C TYR A 121 -17.23 2.97 -2.68
N ARG A 122 -18.35 3.71 -2.58
CA ARG A 122 -18.32 5.17 -2.66
C ARG A 122 -17.55 5.79 -1.49
N ASN A 123 -17.75 5.28 -0.28
CA ASN A 123 -17.04 5.76 0.91
C ASN A 123 -15.54 5.53 0.79
N MET A 124 -15.12 4.32 0.42
CA MET A 124 -13.70 3.97 0.24
C MET A 124 -13.03 4.83 -0.83
N ILE A 125 -13.70 5.04 -1.98
CA ILE A 125 -13.19 5.92 -3.04
C ILE A 125 -13.04 7.35 -2.55
N HIS A 126 -14.04 7.91 -1.87
CA HIS A 126 -13.97 9.27 -1.34
C HIS A 126 -12.85 9.43 -0.29
N LEU A 127 -12.67 8.45 0.59
CA LEU A 127 -11.59 8.45 1.58
C LEU A 127 -10.23 8.44 0.89
N LEU A 128 -10.05 7.60 -0.13
CA LEU A 128 -8.79 7.51 -0.88
C LEU A 128 -8.52 8.75 -1.75
N GLN A 129 -9.56 9.39 -2.28
CA GLN A 129 -9.44 10.66 -2.98
C GLN A 129 -8.98 11.78 -2.03
N ALA A 130 -9.51 11.81 -0.81
CA ALA A 130 -9.15 12.81 0.19
C ALA A 130 -7.68 12.74 0.64
N THR A 131 -7.05 11.56 0.55
CA THR A 131 -5.61 11.41 0.87
C THR A 131 -4.69 11.79 -0.30
N GLY A 132 -5.23 11.99 -1.50
CA GLY A 132 -4.43 12.21 -2.71
C GLY A 132 -3.68 10.98 -3.21
N LEU A 133 -4.00 9.78 -2.68
CA LEU A 133 -3.36 8.51 -3.06
C LEU A 133 -4.01 7.85 -4.28
N LEU A 134 -5.18 8.34 -4.73
CA LEU A 134 -5.82 7.85 -5.94
C LEU A 134 -5.10 8.38 -7.19
N ASN A 135 -4.25 7.55 -7.79
CA ASN A 135 -3.54 7.86 -9.02
C ASN A 135 -4.07 6.99 -10.18
N GLY A 136 -4.92 7.57 -11.03
CA GLY A 136 -5.38 6.96 -12.29
C GLY A 136 -6.77 6.34 -12.27
N ASP A 137 -7.09 5.61 -13.35
CA ASP A 137 -8.43 5.09 -13.67
C ASP A 137 -8.65 3.61 -13.28
N THR A 138 -7.74 3.02 -12.50
CA THR A 138 -7.86 1.61 -12.07
C THR A 138 -8.73 1.48 -10.82
N ASN A 139 -9.40 0.32 -10.65
CA ASN A 139 -10.16 0.05 -9.44
C ASN A 139 -9.19 -0.09 -8.25
N PRO A 140 -9.24 0.81 -7.24
CA PRO A 140 -8.28 0.82 -6.14
C PRO A 140 -8.68 -0.12 -4.99
N ILE A 141 -9.73 -0.92 -5.16
CA ILE A 141 -10.31 -1.75 -4.11
C ILE A 141 -10.17 -3.23 -4.49
N TYR A 142 -9.43 -3.96 -3.66
CA TYR A 142 -9.46 -5.41 -3.65
C TYR A 142 -10.52 -5.89 -2.66
N THR A 143 -11.49 -6.67 -3.14
CA THR A 143 -12.55 -7.24 -2.29
C THR A 143 -12.19 -8.69 -1.98
N HIS A 144 -11.94 -9.00 -0.72
CA HIS A 144 -11.69 -10.38 -0.28
C HIS A 144 -13.03 -11.07 0.01
N PRO A 145 -13.41 -12.12 -0.74
CA PRO A 145 -14.68 -12.79 -0.52
C PRO A 145 -14.69 -13.59 0.80
N PRO A 146 -15.82 -13.62 1.53
CA PRO A 146 -15.95 -14.44 2.73
C PRO A 146 -15.66 -15.92 2.44
N GLY A 147 -14.85 -16.56 3.27
CA GLY A 147 -14.52 -17.99 3.12
C GLY A 147 -13.49 -18.31 2.03
N ALA A 148 -12.98 -17.33 1.29
CA ALA A 148 -11.96 -17.57 0.28
C ALA A 148 -10.61 -17.91 0.94
N LYS A 149 -10.09 -19.12 0.67
CA LYS A 149 -8.78 -19.56 1.16
C LYS A 149 -7.61 -18.83 0.50
N TYR A 150 -7.79 -18.42 -0.76
CA TYR A 150 -6.78 -17.78 -1.57
C TYR A 150 -7.21 -16.38 -1.99
N TRP A 151 -6.24 -15.47 -2.12
CA TRP A 151 -6.47 -14.07 -2.42
C TRP A 151 -6.35 -13.81 -3.92
N GLU A 152 -7.18 -14.49 -4.70
CA GLU A 152 -7.12 -14.44 -6.16
C GLU A 152 -7.26 -13.01 -6.69
N ASN A 153 -6.38 -12.64 -7.63
CA ASN A 153 -6.34 -11.30 -8.24
C ASN A 153 -6.01 -10.15 -7.27
N CYS A 154 -5.45 -10.41 -6.08
CA CYS A 154 -4.84 -9.37 -5.27
C CYS A 154 -3.55 -8.86 -5.94
N ASN A 155 -3.55 -7.61 -6.41
CA ASN A 155 -2.44 -7.01 -7.17
C ASN A 155 -1.81 -5.79 -6.48
N GLY A 156 -2.11 -5.55 -5.20
CA GLY A 156 -1.54 -4.41 -4.47
C GLY A 156 -2.47 -3.20 -4.42
N GLU A 157 -3.77 -3.43 -4.56
CA GLU A 157 -4.80 -2.41 -4.42
C GLU A 157 -4.68 -1.72 -3.05
N PRO A 158 -4.71 -0.37 -2.99
CA PRO A 158 -4.50 0.38 -1.76
C PRO A 158 -5.62 0.18 -0.72
N VAL A 159 -6.77 -0.36 -1.12
CA VAL A 159 -7.88 -0.67 -0.23
C VAL A 159 -8.16 -2.17 -0.22
N LEU A 160 -8.17 -2.75 0.99
CA LEU A 160 -8.73 -4.06 1.25
C LEU A 160 -10.17 -3.91 1.75
N PHE A 161 -11.12 -4.51 1.05
CA PHE A 161 -12.52 -4.58 1.46
C PHE A 161 -12.90 -6.02 1.86
N MET A 162 -13.44 -6.19 3.06
CA MET A 162 -14.03 -7.46 3.53
C MET A 162 -15.50 -7.22 3.86
N ASP A 163 -16.40 -7.68 2.99
CA ASP A 163 -17.84 -7.61 3.26
C ASP A 163 -18.24 -8.74 4.20
N ASP A 164 -19.04 -8.45 5.22
CA ASP A 164 -19.45 -9.41 6.25
C ASP A 164 -18.29 -10.21 6.90
N ALA A 165 -17.28 -9.51 7.44
CA ALA A 165 -16.22 -10.15 8.22
C ALA A 165 -16.73 -10.71 9.56
N PHE A 166 -16.11 -11.80 10.02
CA PHE A 166 -16.42 -12.49 11.28
C PHE A 166 -17.86 -13.00 11.37
N VAL A 167 -18.44 -13.48 10.26
CA VAL A 167 -19.75 -14.17 10.28
C VAL A 167 -19.68 -15.42 11.15
N SER A 168 -18.62 -16.22 10.99
CA SER A 168 -18.38 -17.38 11.84
C SER A 168 -17.63 -16.96 13.11
N ARG A 169 -17.86 -17.67 14.21
CA ARG A 169 -17.16 -17.46 15.50
C ARG A 169 -15.98 -18.42 15.71
N SER A 170 -15.83 -19.41 14.83
CA SER A 170 -14.80 -20.44 14.86
C SER A 170 -14.66 -21.14 13.50
N GLY A 171 -13.59 -21.92 13.33
CA GLY A 171 -13.31 -22.70 12.12
C GLY A 171 -12.37 -21.98 11.14
N GLU A 172 -12.02 -22.66 10.04
CA GLU A 172 -10.92 -22.24 9.16
C GLU A 172 -11.08 -20.83 8.58
N THR A 173 -12.31 -20.47 8.15
CA THR A 173 -12.60 -19.12 7.64
C THR A 173 -12.35 -18.06 8.70
N PHE A 174 -12.84 -18.28 9.92
CA PHE A 174 -12.65 -17.37 11.03
C PHE A 174 -11.16 -17.20 11.37
N ASP A 175 -10.44 -18.31 11.48
CA ASP A 175 -9.02 -18.31 11.81
C ASP A 175 -8.20 -17.57 10.72
N SER A 176 -8.59 -17.72 9.45
CA SER A 176 -7.95 -17.01 8.32
C SER A 176 -8.19 -15.49 8.34
N GLU A 177 -9.41 -15.03 8.64
CA GLU A 177 -9.74 -13.61 8.74
C GLU A 177 -9.02 -12.94 9.92
N VAL A 178 -8.98 -13.62 11.08
CA VAL A 178 -8.22 -13.19 12.26
C VAL A 178 -6.74 -13.10 11.93
N ALA A 179 -6.16 -14.14 11.32
CA ALA A 179 -4.74 -14.16 10.96
C ALA A 179 -4.40 -13.05 9.94
N ALA A 180 -5.24 -12.84 8.93
CA ALA A 180 -5.06 -11.79 7.94
C ALA A 180 -5.06 -10.40 8.59
N LEU A 181 -6.05 -10.08 9.42
CA LEU A 181 -6.13 -8.77 10.08
C LEU A 181 -4.96 -8.54 11.05
N MET A 182 -4.54 -9.57 11.78
CA MET A 182 -3.39 -9.51 12.70
C MET A 182 -2.07 -9.24 11.96
N ALA A 183 -1.87 -9.87 10.80
CA ALA A 183 -0.68 -9.68 9.99
C ALA A 183 -0.70 -8.36 9.20
N LEU A 184 -1.89 -7.94 8.74
CA LEU A 184 -2.05 -6.71 7.98
C LEU A 184 -1.94 -5.46 8.86
N LYS A 185 -2.52 -5.44 10.06
CA LYS A 185 -2.35 -4.32 11.02
C LYS A 185 -1.18 -4.63 11.95
N SER A 186 0.01 -4.62 11.36
CA SER A 186 1.32 -4.86 11.97
C SER A 186 2.41 -4.27 11.07
N SER A 187 3.59 -4.00 11.63
CA SER A 187 4.80 -3.64 10.88
C SER A 187 5.41 -4.82 10.11
N ALA A 188 4.92 -6.04 10.35
CA ALA A 188 5.37 -7.23 9.64
C ALA A 188 4.97 -7.22 8.15
N LEU A 189 5.83 -7.83 7.34
CA LEU A 189 5.58 -8.10 5.94
C LEU A 189 4.46 -9.14 5.82
N PHE A 190 3.50 -8.87 4.94
CA PHE A 190 2.39 -9.79 4.67
C PHE A 190 2.44 -10.26 3.22
N THR A 191 2.42 -11.57 3.03
CA THR A 191 2.27 -12.21 1.73
C THR A 191 0.94 -12.96 1.73
N PRO A 192 -0.04 -12.54 0.92
CA PRO A 192 -1.34 -13.19 0.90
C PRO A 192 -1.22 -14.62 0.35
N PRO A 193 -2.05 -15.56 0.84
CA PRO A 193 -2.07 -16.91 0.30
C PRO A 193 -2.60 -16.91 -1.14
N MET A 194 -1.75 -17.27 -2.11
CA MET A 194 -2.10 -17.35 -3.53
C MET A 194 -2.06 -18.81 -4.02
N ALA A 195 -3.05 -19.22 -4.82
CA ALA A 195 -3.07 -20.56 -5.42
C ALA A 195 -1.97 -20.71 -6.49
N GLU A 196 -1.85 -19.71 -7.37
CA GLU A 196 -0.91 -19.69 -8.50
C GLU A 196 0.54 -19.48 -8.04
N CYS A 197 1.45 -20.36 -8.47
CA CYS A 197 2.85 -20.39 -7.99
C CYS A 197 3.66 -19.13 -8.31
N ASP A 198 3.44 -18.52 -9.48
CA ASP A 198 4.24 -17.38 -9.94
C ASP A 198 3.95 -16.09 -9.16
N ARG A 199 2.75 -15.96 -8.58
CA ARG A 199 2.34 -14.79 -7.78
C ARG A 199 2.63 -14.93 -6.29
N LYS A 200 3.15 -16.07 -5.82
CA LYS A 200 3.40 -16.36 -4.39
C LYS A 200 4.44 -15.45 -3.73
N LYS A 201 5.12 -14.58 -4.47
CA LYS A 201 6.14 -13.65 -3.95
C LYS A 201 5.65 -12.23 -3.73
N LYS A 202 4.45 -11.87 -4.24
CA LYS A 202 3.94 -10.50 -4.11
C LYS A 202 3.50 -10.23 -2.68
N ARG A 203 4.08 -9.20 -2.06
CA ARG A 203 3.65 -8.72 -0.75
C ARG A 203 2.43 -7.80 -0.92
N TYR A 204 1.59 -7.76 0.11
CA TYR A 204 0.41 -6.92 0.13
C TYR A 204 0.45 -5.96 1.31
N ALA A 205 0.34 -4.67 1.02
CA ALA A 205 0.39 -3.59 1.98
C ALA A 205 -0.66 -2.52 1.63
N PRO A 206 -1.94 -2.75 1.99
CA PRO A 206 -2.98 -1.75 1.79
C PRO A 206 -2.74 -0.54 2.70
N GLU A 207 -3.29 0.61 2.29
CA GLU A 207 -3.34 1.86 3.06
C GLU A 207 -4.63 1.92 3.91
N LEU A 208 -5.71 1.29 3.42
CA LEU A 208 -7.01 1.22 4.09
C LEU A 208 -7.49 -0.23 4.15
N ILE A 209 -7.90 -0.68 5.34
CA ILE A 209 -8.73 -1.86 5.52
C ILE A 209 -10.13 -1.39 5.90
N TYR A 210 -11.10 -1.73 5.08
CA TYR A 210 -12.50 -1.42 5.30
C TYR A 210 -13.27 -2.73 5.42
N PHE A 211 -14.00 -2.93 6.51
CA PHE A 211 -14.78 -4.15 6.65
C PHE A 211 -16.11 -3.93 7.34
N HIS A 212 -17.09 -4.74 6.94
CA HIS A 212 -18.39 -4.77 7.60
C HIS A 212 -18.43 -5.90 8.61
N CYS A 213 -19.08 -5.66 9.74
CA CYS A 213 -19.40 -6.71 10.69
C CYS A 213 -20.74 -6.40 11.36
N ASN A 214 -21.60 -7.41 11.49
CA ASN A 214 -22.92 -7.22 12.11
C ASN A 214 -22.86 -6.91 13.61
N LYS A 215 -21.73 -7.24 14.27
CA LYS A 215 -21.49 -6.90 15.68
C LYS A 215 -20.33 -5.93 15.79
N ALA A 216 -20.50 -4.91 16.65
CA ALA A 216 -19.42 -4.01 17.03
C ALA A 216 -18.24 -4.77 17.67
N PHE A 217 -18.52 -5.79 18.49
CA PHE A 217 -17.52 -6.61 19.17
C PHE A 217 -17.92 -8.09 19.00
N PRO A 218 -17.56 -8.73 17.87
CA PRO A 218 -17.90 -10.13 17.64
C PRO A 218 -17.18 -11.05 18.64
N GLU A 219 -17.87 -12.04 19.18
CA GLU A 219 -17.26 -13.05 20.07
C GLU A 219 -16.26 -13.91 19.27
N LEU A 220 -14.99 -13.84 19.66
CA LEU A 220 -13.87 -14.52 19.01
C LEU A 220 -13.46 -15.77 19.83
N ASN A 221 -14.24 -16.85 19.76
CA ASN A 221 -14.13 -17.99 20.67
C ASN A 221 -12.78 -18.74 20.61
N ASN A 222 -12.11 -18.74 19.46
CA ASN A 222 -10.82 -19.41 19.28
C ASN A 222 -9.62 -18.52 19.67
N MET A 223 -9.86 -17.33 20.23
CA MET A 223 -8.81 -16.36 20.52
C MET A 223 -8.69 -16.14 22.03
N GLN A 224 -7.48 -16.28 22.58
CA GLN A 224 -7.22 -16.02 24.01
C GLN A 224 -7.45 -14.55 24.40
N SER A 225 -7.23 -13.62 23.46
CA SER A 225 -7.37 -12.17 23.70
C SER A 225 -8.03 -11.47 22.51
N PRO A 226 -9.37 -11.46 22.44
CA PRO A 226 -10.13 -10.77 21.41
C PRO A 226 -9.81 -9.27 21.28
N GLU A 227 -9.33 -8.66 22.37
CA GLU A 227 -8.90 -7.26 22.45
C GLU A 227 -7.79 -6.94 21.43
N ALA A 228 -7.01 -7.94 21.03
CA ALA A 228 -5.97 -7.79 20.02
C ALA A 228 -6.55 -7.43 18.64
N ILE A 229 -7.74 -7.93 18.30
CA ILE A 229 -8.46 -7.54 17.08
C ILE A 229 -9.13 -6.19 17.30
N TYR A 230 -9.74 -5.99 18.47
CA TYR A 230 -10.46 -4.76 18.75
C TYR A 230 -9.60 -3.50 18.70
N ARG A 231 -8.35 -3.57 19.20
CA ARG A 231 -7.38 -2.47 19.17
C ARG A 231 -6.77 -2.21 17.78
N ARG A 232 -6.96 -3.13 16.84
CA ARG A 232 -6.48 -3.01 15.45
C ARG A 232 -7.46 -2.27 14.54
N ARG A 233 -8.53 -1.72 15.11
CA ARG A 233 -9.50 -0.86 14.44
C ARG A 233 -9.21 0.57 14.85
N ASP A 234 -8.85 1.40 13.89
CA ASP A 234 -8.64 2.82 14.14
C ASP A 234 -10.00 3.55 14.26
N MET A 235 -11.04 3.05 13.58
CA MET A 235 -12.41 3.52 13.73
C MET A 235 -13.44 2.38 13.74
N LEU A 236 -14.50 2.59 14.53
CA LEU A 236 -15.71 1.80 14.52
C LEU A 236 -16.89 2.73 14.21
N TRP A 237 -17.56 2.52 13.08
CA TRP A 237 -18.76 3.24 12.69
C TRP A 237 -19.97 2.35 12.88
N ASN A 238 -20.98 2.83 13.59
CA ASN A 238 -22.30 2.21 13.52
C ASN A 238 -23.20 3.05 12.63
N VAL A 239 -23.83 2.36 11.71
CA VAL A 239 -24.70 2.95 10.72
C VAL A 239 -26.10 2.44 11.00
N SER A 240 -27.05 3.36 11.01
CA SER A 240 -28.47 3.05 11.12
C SER A 240 -29.22 3.76 10.00
N LEU A 241 -30.27 3.12 9.50
CA LEU A 241 -31.14 3.74 8.52
C LEU A 241 -32.03 4.76 9.23
N ARG A 242 -31.84 6.04 8.92
CA ARG A 242 -32.69 7.09 9.46
C ARG A 242 -33.93 7.24 8.61
N PHE A 243 -35.08 6.84 9.15
CA PHE A 243 -36.37 7.25 8.62
C PHE A 243 -36.70 8.66 9.14
N PRO A 244 -37.22 9.57 8.29
CA PRO A 244 -37.72 10.86 8.74
C PRO A 244 -38.73 10.65 9.89
N GLY A 245 -38.48 11.25 11.05
CA GLY A 245 -39.38 11.19 12.21
C GLY A 245 -39.12 10.10 13.25
N ARG A 246 -38.14 9.19 13.06
CA ARG A 246 -37.69 8.28 14.15
C ARG A 246 -36.42 8.82 14.83
N PRO A 247 -36.35 8.83 16.17
CA PRO A 247 -35.12 9.15 16.88
C PRO A 247 -34.04 8.10 16.59
N LEU A 248 -32.77 8.49 16.64
CA LEU A 248 -31.65 7.56 16.57
C LEU A 248 -31.76 6.59 17.75
N SER A 249 -31.80 5.28 17.48
CA SER A 249 -31.67 4.27 18.52
C SER A 249 -30.30 4.44 19.16
N ALA A 250 -30.27 4.80 20.45
CA ALA A 250 -29.05 4.80 21.22
C ALA A 250 -28.52 3.36 21.31
N PHE A 251 -27.20 3.23 21.20
CA PHE A 251 -26.48 1.96 21.32
C PHE A 251 -26.60 1.35 22.72
#